data_AF-A0A438ICY9-F1
#
_entry.id   AF-A0A438ICY9-F1
#
_cell.length_a   1.000
_cell.length_b   1.000
_cell.length_c   1.000
_cell.angle_alpha   90.00
_cell.angle_beta   90.00
_cell.angle_gamma   90.00
#
_symmetry.space_group_name_H-M   'P 1'
#
loop_
_entity.id
_entity.type
_entity.pdbx_description
1 polymer ?
#
loop_
_entity_poly.entity_id
_entity_poly.type
_entity_poly.pdbx_seq_one_letter_code
_entity_poly.pdbx_strand_id
1 'polypeptide(L)'
;MAEALDFSQTQRIVLLIDLNPLLQLQNPSPYLYTILTSAETLLSFSSLSSSLFTFKLFFSSLSPFLSSSKLHRLLGKSAAAFSFDHPPETLVSLSKTLDSLSSACELSDSAPSRASHIAESMIQLVHDYSWEQQAHDILGKPNHDHDRFPVVRSNLIVLFSPIYRSLKWVSEFVSVEVEDELLTNVDAFSRKFCGFFYSANDAFVSRDIHFTWVDVRHRLACGEGKGETNESNEPELDIGFFKHGIKNLGWGFSSTDTIILGSALVPFGLIYPRIGISTSPFNCSNFCKVIHGQLTLEISDVSGKPLEWKCCDLDLINLKMLPRHRCENVLHTSEPTYSQSIGCDEGKTFGGHFSEGITKIHVKAVQKYDECVKIAGCLSDPILVRGFSGESWKDKKESSGDFFADRVLEILATETGELMQRKCEPFWQILLSFLFKEGYWALVSLSNGNGDSCMGILKPFTVHSGLLSTIDNEFYPQNMVDGFLWTKGGPVCYTEKP
;
A
#
# COMPACT_ATOMS: atom_id res chain seq x y z
N MET A 1 -5.78 -18.83 -2.63
CA MET A 1 -6.31 -18.01 -3.73
C MET A 1 -5.12 -17.47 -4.47
N ALA A 2 -5.02 -17.69 -5.77
CA ALA A 2 -3.98 -17.04 -6.55
C ALA A 2 -4.33 -15.55 -6.69
N GLU A 3 -3.38 -14.69 -6.38
CA GLU A 3 -3.53 -13.24 -6.36
C GLU A 3 -2.80 -12.62 -7.56
N ALA A 4 -2.98 -11.32 -7.79
CA ALA A 4 -2.23 -10.60 -8.81
C ALA A 4 -0.72 -10.64 -8.57
N LEU A 5 -0.34 -10.75 -7.30
CA LEU A 5 1.02 -10.89 -6.80
C LEU A 5 1.06 -11.98 -5.75
N ASP A 6 2.17 -12.69 -5.70
CA ASP A 6 2.38 -13.73 -4.70
C ASP A 6 2.89 -13.12 -3.39
N PHE A 7 1.98 -12.72 -2.50
CA PHE A 7 2.36 -12.18 -1.19
C PHE A 7 2.98 -13.23 -0.25
N SER A 8 2.86 -14.53 -0.56
CA SER A 8 3.47 -15.61 0.22
C SER A 8 5.00 -15.59 0.18
N GLN A 9 5.59 -14.82 -0.74
CA GLN A 9 7.02 -14.51 -0.77
C GLN A 9 7.50 -13.79 0.50
N THR A 10 6.62 -13.06 1.19
CA THR A 10 6.96 -12.45 2.48
C THR A 10 7.02 -13.53 3.55
N GLN A 11 8.22 -13.90 4.00
CA GLN A 11 8.44 -15.02 4.91
C GLN A 11 8.51 -14.59 6.37
N ARG A 12 9.13 -13.45 6.68
CA ARG A 12 9.29 -12.96 8.07
C ARG A 12 8.68 -11.58 8.25
N ILE A 13 7.86 -11.45 9.29
CA ILE A 13 7.15 -10.20 9.58
C ILE A 13 7.36 -9.82 11.05
N VAL A 14 7.81 -8.59 11.30
CA VAL A 14 7.94 -8.02 12.64
C VAL A 14 6.94 -6.89 12.83
N LEU A 15 6.09 -6.99 13.84
CA LEU A 15 5.23 -5.91 14.32
C LEU A 15 6.03 -5.10 15.35
N LEU A 16 6.57 -3.95 14.94
CA LEU A 16 7.28 -3.03 15.83
C LEU A 16 6.26 -2.06 16.43
N ILE A 17 6.04 -2.09 17.74
CA ILE A 17 4.94 -1.35 18.40
C ILE A 17 5.52 -0.32 19.36
N ASP A 18 5.22 0.95 19.09
CA ASP A 18 5.60 2.05 19.98
C ASP A 18 4.65 2.13 21.18
N LEU A 19 5.18 2.06 22.39
CA LEU A 19 4.43 2.20 23.63
C LEU A 19 4.55 3.59 24.23
N ASN A 20 5.23 4.53 23.58
CA ASN A 20 5.32 5.90 24.07
C ASN A 20 3.96 6.55 24.39
N PRO A 21 2.88 6.30 23.63
CA PRO A 21 1.56 6.86 23.96
C PRO A 21 1.03 6.43 25.34
N LEU A 22 1.43 5.26 25.85
CA LEU A 22 1.02 4.79 27.18
C LEU A 22 1.58 5.68 28.31
N LEU A 23 2.63 6.46 28.04
CA LEU A 23 3.21 7.42 29.00
C LEU A 23 2.42 8.74 29.08
N GLN A 24 1.56 9.00 28.10
CA GLN A 24 0.88 10.29 27.92
C GLN A 24 -0.63 10.17 28.04
N LEU A 25 -1.21 9.02 27.71
CA LEU A 25 -2.65 8.78 27.70
C LEU A 25 -3.18 8.47 29.10
N GLN A 26 -4.31 9.11 29.45
CA GLN A 26 -5.05 8.78 30.68
C GLN A 26 -5.67 7.37 30.63
N ASN A 27 -6.08 6.93 29.44
CA ASN A 27 -6.58 5.58 29.19
C ASN A 27 -5.88 5.02 27.94
N PRO A 28 -4.96 4.04 28.08
CA PRO A 28 -4.25 3.45 26.94
C PRO A 28 -5.09 2.42 26.16
N SER A 29 -6.24 1.99 26.70
CA SER A 29 -7.04 0.89 26.12
C SER A 29 -7.46 1.14 24.67
N PRO A 30 -7.94 2.34 24.26
CA PRO A 30 -8.28 2.60 22.86
C PRO A 30 -7.07 2.46 21.92
N TYR A 31 -5.90 2.93 22.36
CA TYR A 31 -4.66 2.83 21.58
C TYR A 31 -4.23 1.37 21.38
N LEU A 32 -4.21 0.60 22.46
CA LEU A 32 -3.85 -0.82 22.45
C LEU A 32 -4.86 -1.66 21.65
N TYR A 33 -6.15 -1.37 21.79
CA TYR A 33 -7.21 -2.02 21.03
C TYR A 33 -7.04 -1.79 19.53
N THR A 34 -6.81 -0.54 19.10
CA THR A 34 -6.57 -0.22 17.70
C THR A 34 -5.37 -0.96 17.12
N ILE A 35 -4.28 -1.10 17.88
CA ILE A 35 -3.11 -1.91 17.46
C ILE A 35 -3.52 -3.37 17.30
N LEU A 36 -4.19 -3.94 18.31
CA LEU A 36 -4.58 -5.35 18.31
C LEU A 36 -5.49 -5.67 17.13
N THR A 37 -6.54 -4.87 16.89
CA THR A 37 -7.45 -5.07 15.76
C THR A 37 -6.74 -4.92 14.41
N SER A 38 -5.79 -3.98 14.29
CA SER A 38 -5.01 -3.84 13.05
C SER A 38 -4.08 -5.03 12.82
N ALA A 39 -3.44 -5.52 13.89
CA ALA A 39 -2.59 -6.71 13.85
C ALA A 39 -3.40 -7.97 13.53
N GLU A 40 -4.60 -8.11 14.10
CA GLU A 40 -5.52 -9.22 13.82
C GLU A 40 -5.91 -9.27 12.33
N THR A 41 -6.23 -8.13 11.72
CA THR A 41 -6.50 -8.04 10.27
C THR A 41 -5.30 -8.52 9.44
N LEU A 42 -4.08 -8.11 9.83
CA LEU A 42 -2.85 -8.50 9.14
C LEU A 42 -2.54 -9.99 9.30
N LEU A 43 -2.64 -10.52 10.53
CA LEU A 43 -2.36 -11.92 10.88
C LEU A 43 -3.41 -12.88 10.30
N SER A 44 -4.64 -12.40 10.09
CA SER A 44 -5.73 -13.16 9.47
C SER A 44 -5.67 -13.15 7.94
N PHE A 45 -4.71 -12.45 7.34
CA PHE A 45 -4.59 -12.39 5.90
C PHE A 45 -4.07 -13.73 5.35
N SER A 46 -4.94 -14.43 4.60
CA SER A 46 -4.68 -15.81 4.13
C SER A 46 -3.41 -15.94 3.29
N SER A 47 -3.04 -14.90 2.54
CA SER A 47 -1.84 -14.88 1.69
C SER A 47 -0.54 -14.81 2.48
N LEU A 48 -0.60 -14.52 3.78
CA LEU A 48 0.51 -14.54 4.73
C LEU A 48 0.43 -15.72 5.72
N SER A 49 -0.45 -16.70 5.47
CA SER A 49 -0.65 -17.82 6.40
C SER A 49 0.60 -18.70 6.60
N SER A 50 1.50 -18.72 5.62
CA SER A 50 2.80 -19.40 5.71
C SER A 50 3.92 -18.53 6.28
N SER A 51 3.69 -17.23 6.42
CA SER A 51 4.66 -16.29 6.97
C SER A 51 4.81 -16.49 8.48
N LEU A 52 6.00 -16.22 8.99
CA LEU A 52 6.29 -16.25 10.41
C LEU A 52 6.25 -14.81 10.96
N PHE A 53 5.58 -14.63 12.09
CA PHE A 53 5.38 -13.33 12.71
C PHE A 53 6.04 -13.27 14.08
N THR A 54 6.46 -12.07 14.46
CA THR A 54 6.84 -11.74 15.82
C THR A 54 6.48 -10.28 16.11
N PHE A 55 6.53 -9.86 17.36
CA PHE A 55 6.32 -8.47 17.73
C PHE A 55 7.40 -8.00 18.68
N LYS A 56 7.78 -6.74 18.54
CA LYS A 56 8.72 -6.07 19.43
C LYS A 56 8.12 -4.77 19.92
N LEU A 57 8.15 -4.61 21.23
CA LEU A 57 7.69 -3.40 21.91
C LEU A 57 8.88 -2.47 22.13
N PHE A 58 8.65 -1.17 22.07
CA PHE A 58 9.65 -0.16 22.42
C PHE A 58 8.99 1.15 22.85
N PHE A 59 9.76 2.08 23.43
CA PHE A 59 9.31 3.44 23.70
C PHE A 59 10.09 4.41 22.81
N SER A 60 9.42 5.09 21.88
CA SER A 60 10.07 6.05 20.98
C SER A 60 10.66 7.28 21.65
N SER A 61 10.36 7.52 22.93
CA SER A 61 11.01 8.56 23.74
C SER A 61 12.32 8.13 24.39
N LEU A 62 12.66 6.83 24.37
CA LEU A 62 13.83 6.26 25.03
C LEU A 62 14.77 5.58 24.04
N SER A 63 16.08 5.64 24.29
CA SER A 63 17.04 4.83 23.53
C SER A 63 16.72 3.33 23.68
N PRO A 64 17.13 2.46 22.74
CA PRO A 64 16.77 1.04 22.76
C PRO A 64 17.13 0.34 24.08
N PHE A 65 18.27 0.70 24.67
CA PHE A 65 18.71 0.17 25.96
C PHE A 65 17.76 0.54 27.10
N LEU A 66 17.39 1.83 27.21
CA LEU A 66 16.47 2.31 28.24
C LEU A 66 15.05 1.78 28.04
N SER A 67 14.61 1.73 26.78
CA SER A 67 13.35 1.12 26.37
C SER A 67 13.27 -0.34 26.82
N SER A 68 14.29 -1.16 26.51
CA SER A 68 14.38 -2.56 26.92
C SER A 68 14.36 -2.72 28.45
N SER A 69 15.10 -1.88 29.18
CA SER A 69 15.09 -1.90 30.65
C SER A 69 13.71 -1.57 31.22
N LYS A 70 12.98 -0.62 30.63
CA LYS A 70 11.64 -0.22 31.06
C LYS A 70 10.62 -1.33 30.78
N LEU A 71 10.70 -1.95 29.60
CA LEU A 71 9.87 -3.10 29.23
C LEU A 71 10.10 -4.30 30.13
N HIS A 72 11.36 -4.61 30.47
CA HIS A 72 11.67 -5.69 31.41
C HIS A 72 11.06 -5.45 32.79
N ARG A 73 10.93 -4.19 33.23
CA ARG A 73 10.24 -3.85 34.48
C ARG A 73 8.72 -4.04 34.37
N LEU A 74 8.13 -3.72 33.22
CA LEU A 74 6.69 -3.80 32.99
C LEU A 74 6.20 -5.24 32.74
N LEU A 75 6.93 -6.00 31.95
CA LEU A 75 6.53 -7.33 31.45
C LEU A 75 7.36 -8.48 32.04
N GLY A 76 8.34 -8.17 32.89
CA GLY A 76 9.27 -9.15 33.44
C GLY A 76 10.19 -9.77 32.37
N LYS A 77 10.64 -11.01 32.63
CA LYS A 77 11.54 -11.76 31.74
C LYS A 77 10.95 -12.12 30.37
N SER A 78 9.64 -11.91 30.17
CA SER A 78 8.92 -12.27 28.93
C SER A 78 8.97 -11.20 27.84
N ALA A 79 9.66 -10.07 28.08
CA ALA A 79 9.57 -8.88 27.23
C ALA A 79 10.18 -9.01 25.82
N ALA A 80 11.01 -10.04 25.57
CA ALA A 80 11.71 -10.20 24.30
C ALA A 80 11.33 -11.53 23.63
N ALA A 81 10.41 -11.47 22.68
CA ALA A 81 10.15 -12.56 21.76
C ALA A 81 11.22 -12.52 20.65
N PHE A 82 12.25 -13.38 20.79
CA PHE A 82 13.27 -13.57 19.74
C PHE A 82 12.88 -14.66 18.73
N SER A 83 11.78 -15.39 18.98
CA SER A 83 11.23 -16.36 18.05
C SER A 83 10.22 -15.70 17.12
N PHE A 84 10.12 -16.25 15.92
CA PHE A 84 8.96 -16.06 15.07
C PHE A 84 8.05 -17.26 15.21
N ASP A 85 6.75 -17.01 15.25
CA ASP A 85 5.70 -18.00 15.40
C ASP A 85 4.71 -17.89 14.22
N HIS A 86 3.77 -18.84 14.13
CA HIS A 86 2.69 -18.76 13.16
C HIS A 86 1.65 -17.70 13.58
N PRO A 87 0.85 -17.18 12.64
CA PRO A 87 -0.03 -16.03 12.91
C PRO A 87 -0.98 -16.20 14.11
N PRO A 88 -1.64 -17.36 14.33
CA PRO A 88 -2.52 -17.55 15.49
C PRO A 88 -1.79 -17.46 16.83
N GLU A 89 -0.61 -18.08 16.93
CA GLU A 89 0.23 -18.07 18.13
C GLU A 89 0.75 -16.67 18.44
N THR A 90 1.20 -15.95 17.41
CA THR A 90 1.60 -14.55 17.53
C THR A 90 0.45 -13.67 18.02
N LEU A 91 -0.76 -13.85 17.47
CA LEU A 91 -1.95 -13.08 17.89
C LEU A 91 -2.29 -13.32 19.37
N VAL A 92 -2.27 -14.57 19.82
CA VAL A 92 -2.53 -14.92 21.23
C VAL A 92 -1.47 -14.32 22.15
N SER A 93 -0.19 -14.39 21.76
CA SER A 93 0.91 -13.81 22.53
C SER A 93 0.82 -12.28 22.60
N LEU A 94 0.52 -11.64 21.48
CA LEU A 94 0.34 -10.20 21.38
C LEU A 94 -0.82 -9.73 22.26
N SER A 95 -2.01 -10.34 22.11
CA SER A 95 -3.20 -9.99 22.90
C SER A 95 -2.91 -10.04 24.40
N LYS A 96 -2.36 -11.17 24.90
CA LYS A 96 -2.00 -11.31 26.33
C LYS A 96 -1.02 -10.25 26.81
N THR A 97 -0.07 -9.87 25.95
CA THR A 97 0.93 -8.86 26.28
C THR A 97 0.32 -7.47 26.35
N LEU A 98 -0.52 -7.09 25.38
CA LEU A 98 -1.21 -5.79 25.37
C LEU A 98 -2.26 -5.68 26.49
N ASP A 99 -2.96 -6.75 26.81
CA ASP A 99 -3.90 -6.81 27.95
C ASP A 99 -3.17 -6.55 29.28
N SER A 100 -1.98 -7.13 29.45
CA SER A 100 -1.15 -6.92 30.63
C SER A 100 -0.72 -5.45 30.76
N LEU A 101 -0.39 -4.79 29.64
CA LEU A 101 -0.01 -3.37 29.61
C LEU A 101 -1.18 -2.43 29.91
N SER A 102 -2.40 -2.81 29.56
CA SER A 102 -3.60 -2.00 29.82
C SER A 102 -3.84 -1.76 31.32
N SER A 103 -3.29 -2.63 32.18
CA SER A 103 -3.40 -2.52 33.64
C SER A 103 -2.22 -1.78 34.31
N ALA A 104 -1.14 -1.52 33.57
CA ALA A 104 0.09 -0.92 34.10
C ALA A 104 0.09 0.62 33.96
N CYS A 105 -0.83 1.28 34.67
CA CYS A 105 -1.09 2.73 34.51
C CYS A 105 -0.22 3.70 35.33
N GLU A 106 0.84 3.25 36.02
CA GLU A 106 1.73 4.16 36.77
C GLU A 106 3.08 4.33 36.07
N LEU A 107 3.05 4.99 34.91
CA LEU A 107 4.25 5.32 34.14
C LEU A 107 4.58 6.81 34.26
N SER A 108 5.19 7.17 35.39
CA SER A 108 5.74 8.51 35.62
C SER A 108 7.07 8.65 34.89
N ASP A 109 7.02 9.15 33.65
CA ASP A 109 8.07 9.96 32.98
C ASP A 109 7.61 10.16 31.53
N SER A 110 6.83 11.23 31.30
CA SER A 110 6.39 11.60 29.96
C SER A 110 7.53 12.32 29.25
N ALA A 111 8.06 11.70 28.21
CA ALA A 111 9.00 12.30 27.28
C ALA A 111 8.43 12.22 25.86
N PRO A 112 8.72 13.21 25.00
CA PRO A 112 8.26 13.18 23.63
C PRO A 112 8.98 12.10 22.82
N SER A 113 8.33 11.63 21.77
CA SER A 113 8.93 10.72 20.79
C SER A 113 10.12 11.38 20.11
N ARG A 114 11.16 10.61 19.78
CA ARG A 114 12.34 11.13 19.07
C ARG A 114 12.69 10.25 17.87
N ALA A 115 12.88 10.87 16.72
CA ALA A 115 13.22 10.18 15.47
C ALA A 115 14.48 9.30 15.62
N SER A 116 15.51 9.82 16.31
CA SER A 116 16.76 9.09 16.56
C SER A 116 16.56 7.79 17.34
N HIS A 117 15.70 7.78 18.35
CA HIS A 117 15.43 6.58 19.16
C HIS A 117 14.62 5.53 18.38
N ILE A 118 13.70 5.97 17.51
CA ILE A 118 13.01 5.06 16.58
C ILE A 118 14.03 4.45 15.63
N ALA A 119 14.89 5.27 15.01
CA ALA A 119 15.93 4.79 14.08
C ALA A 119 16.89 3.80 14.75
N GLU A 120 17.34 4.08 15.97
CA GLU A 120 18.17 3.16 16.77
C GLU A 120 17.42 1.85 17.08
N SER A 121 16.12 1.91 17.38
CA SER A 121 15.29 0.72 17.64
C SER A 121 15.10 -0.12 16.37
N MET A 122 14.98 0.54 15.21
CA MET A 122 14.94 -0.10 13.89
C MET A 122 16.27 -0.81 13.57
N ILE A 123 17.41 -0.16 13.83
CA ILE A 123 18.73 -0.78 13.70
C ILE A 123 18.85 -1.99 14.63
N GLN A 124 18.30 -1.94 15.84
CA GLN A 124 18.37 -3.08 16.74
C GLN A 124 17.67 -4.34 16.16
N LEU A 125 16.56 -4.17 15.43
CA LEU A 125 15.86 -5.30 14.76
C LEU A 125 16.76 -6.06 13.78
N VAL A 126 17.67 -5.34 13.13
CA VAL A 126 18.65 -5.90 12.19
C VAL A 126 19.56 -6.92 12.87
N HIS A 127 19.84 -6.70 14.16
CA HIS A 127 20.75 -7.52 14.96
C HIS A 127 20.01 -8.56 15.81
N ASP A 128 18.79 -8.25 16.25
CA ASP A 128 18.02 -9.12 17.15
C ASP A 128 17.43 -10.35 16.43
N TYR A 129 17.19 -10.25 15.12
CA TYR A 129 16.52 -11.28 14.33
C TYR A 129 17.40 -11.80 13.19
N SER A 130 17.24 -13.09 12.90
CA SER A 130 17.72 -13.66 11.64
C SER A 130 16.71 -13.33 10.53
N TRP A 131 17.21 -12.78 9.44
CA TRP A 131 16.40 -12.35 8.29
C TRP A 131 16.61 -13.30 7.14
N GLU A 132 15.56 -13.60 6.39
CA GLU A 132 15.69 -14.42 5.18
C GLU A 132 16.45 -13.61 4.14
N GLN A 133 17.49 -14.20 3.58
CA GLN A 133 18.05 -13.67 2.35
C GLN A 133 17.20 -14.24 1.22
N GLN A 134 16.82 -13.39 0.27
CA GLN A 134 16.12 -13.85 -0.93
C GLN A 134 16.90 -15.03 -1.50
N ALA A 135 16.26 -16.20 -1.59
CA ALA A 135 16.89 -17.37 -2.18
C ALA A 135 17.25 -16.97 -3.62
N HIS A 136 18.54 -16.75 -3.89
CA HIS A 136 19.02 -16.93 -5.25
C HIS A 136 18.62 -18.34 -5.60
N ASP A 137 17.72 -18.50 -6.58
CA ASP A 137 17.39 -19.81 -7.13
C ASP A 137 18.70 -20.57 -7.26
N ILE A 138 18.74 -21.77 -6.67
CA ILE A 138 19.90 -22.68 -6.57
C ILE A 138 20.52 -23.00 -7.95
N LEU A 139 19.92 -22.47 -9.03
CA LEU A 139 20.33 -22.53 -10.41
C LEU A 139 21.11 -21.30 -10.92
N GLY A 140 21.74 -20.47 -10.08
CA GLY A 140 22.82 -19.54 -10.50
C GLY A 140 22.51 -18.58 -11.67
N LYS A 141 21.25 -18.38 -12.01
CA LYS A 141 20.82 -17.34 -12.94
C LYS A 141 20.60 -16.09 -12.11
N PRO A 142 21.27 -14.97 -12.42
CA PRO A 142 20.86 -13.70 -11.84
C PRO A 142 19.43 -13.47 -12.30
N ASN A 143 18.47 -13.56 -11.37
CA ASN A 143 17.13 -13.10 -11.65
C ASN A 143 17.25 -11.60 -11.89
N HIS A 144 17.20 -11.20 -13.16
CA HIS A 144 16.96 -9.82 -13.56
C HIS A 144 15.61 -9.28 -13.05
N ASP A 145 14.84 -10.07 -12.29
CA ASP A 145 13.61 -9.70 -11.59
C ASP A 145 13.80 -8.77 -10.39
N HIS A 146 15.04 -8.49 -9.94
CA HIS A 146 15.27 -7.43 -8.95
C HIS A 146 14.76 -6.05 -9.41
N ASP A 147 14.56 -5.87 -10.72
CA ASP A 147 14.12 -4.63 -11.36
C ASP A 147 12.64 -4.65 -11.80
N ARG A 148 11.90 -5.74 -11.56
CA ARG A 148 10.52 -5.89 -12.08
C ARG A 148 9.50 -5.50 -11.01
N PHE A 149 8.88 -4.34 -11.21
CA PHE A 149 7.79 -3.90 -10.35
C PHE A 149 6.50 -4.69 -10.66
N PRO A 150 5.67 -5.01 -9.65
CA PRO A 150 5.87 -4.78 -8.21
C PRO A 150 6.73 -5.83 -7.52
N VAL A 151 7.60 -5.36 -6.61
CA VAL A 151 8.53 -6.20 -5.85
C VAL A 151 7.95 -6.52 -4.48
N VAL A 152 7.64 -7.79 -4.24
CA VAL A 152 7.33 -8.32 -2.92
C VAL A 152 8.65 -8.74 -2.27
N ARG A 153 8.89 -8.26 -1.05
CA ARG A 153 10.14 -8.48 -0.32
C ARG A 153 10.00 -9.69 0.61
N SER A 154 11.11 -10.40 0.85
CA SER A 154 11.10 -11.61 1.69
C SER A 154 10.83 -11.31 3.15
N ASN A 155 11.11 -10.08 3.60
CA ASN A 155 10.94 -9.66 4.98
C ASN A 155 10.16 -8.33 5.06
N LEU A 156 9.37 -8.17 6.11
CA LEU A 156 8.56 -6.99 6.36
C LEU A 156 8.65 -6.55 7.83
N ILE A 157 8.81 -5.25 8.05
CA ILE A 157 8.64 -4.61 9.35
C ILE A 157 7.47 -3.64 9.26
N VAL A 158 6.50 -3.79 10.15
CA VAL A 158 5.33 -2.91 10.28
C VAL A 158 5.46 -2.15 11.60
N LEU A 159 5.77 -0.85 11.52
CA LEU A 159 5.81 0.03 12.69
C LEU A 159 4.42 0.57 13.00
N PHE A 160 3.90 0.25 14.17
CA PHE A 160 2.73 0.91 14.76
C PHE A 160 3.20 2.04 15.66
N SER A 161 3.14 3.28 15.15
CA SER A 161 3.48 4.49 15.89
C SER A 161 2.58 5.64 15.47
N PRO A 162 1.97 6.39 16.41
CA PRO A 162 1.13 7.53 16.06
C PRO A 162 1.97 8.65 15.45
N ILE A 163 1.36 9.40 14.53
CA ILE A 163 1.89 10.66 14.02
C ILE A 163 0.99 11.79 14.54
N TYR A 164 1.52 12.61 15.43
CA TYR A 164 0.78 13.76 15.96
C TYR A 164 0.92 14.96 15.00
N ARG A 165 -0.18 15.70 14.81
CA ARG A 165 -0.26 16.81 13.83
C ARG A 165 0.12 18.17 14.42
N SER A 166 0.62 18.23 15.65
CA SER A 166 1.04 19.47 16.28
C SER A 166 2.48 19.83 15.90
N LEU A 167 2.71 21.08 15.54
CA LEU A 167 4.05 21.62 15.25
C LEU A 167 5.05 21.36 16.39
N LYS A 168 4.58 21.48 17.64
CA LYS A 168 5.38 21.18 18.83
C LYS A 168 5.86 19.73 18.87
N TRP A 169 5.01 18.77 18.54
CA TRP A 169 5.43 17.37 18.53
C TRP A 169 6.47 17.13 17.44
N VAL A 170 6.27 17.71 16.25
CA VAL A 170 7.22 17.57 15.14
C VAL A 170 8.57 18.18 15.49
N SER A 171 8.59 19.35 16.13
CA SER A 171 9.81 20.01 16.56
C SER A 171 10.58 19.17 17.58
N GLU A 172 9.89 18.59 18.57
CA GLU A 172 10.47 17.67 19.55
C GLU A 172 10.98 16.37 18.88
N PHE A 173 10.21 15.83 17.94
CA PHE A 173 10.51 14.60 17.20
C PHE A 173 11.82 14.69 16.42
N VAL A 174 12.05 15.81 15.71
CA VAL A 174 13.29 16.05 14.93
C VAL A 174 14.34 16.87 15.71
N SER A 175 14.07 17.19 16.98
CA SER A 175 14.94 17.96 17.88
C SER A 175 15.35 19.32 17.27
N VAL A 176 14.36 20.15 16.94
CA VAL A 176 14.50 21.55 16.47
C VAL A 176 13.58 22.49 17.25
N GLU A 177 13.83 23.80 17.14
CA GLU A 177 12.92 24.81 17.66
C GLU A 177 11.65 24.92 16.79
N VAL A 178 10.52 25.33 17.39
CA VAL A 178 9.22 25.40 16.69
C VAL A 178 9.20 26.44 15.57
N GLU A 179 10.07 27.45 15.65
CA GLU A 179 10.20 28.53 14.66
C GLU A 179 11.19 28.20 13.53
N ASP A 180 11.77 27.00 13.54
CA ASP A 180 12.76 26.59 12.55
C ASP A 180 12.14 26.47 11.15
N GLU A 181 12.82 27.04 10.14
CA GLU A 181 12.43 26.97 8.73
C GLU A 181 12.20 25.53 8.25
N LEU A 182 12.86 24.55 8.88
CA LEU A 182 12.66 23.11 8.65
C LEU A 182 11.19 22.68 8.81
N LEU A 183 10.39 23.34 9.65
CA LEU A 183 9.00 22.97 9.90
C LEU A 183 8.02 23.60 8.90
N THR A 184 8.47 24.52 8.06
CA THR A 184 7.66 25.16 7.01
C THR A 184 8.04 24.69 5.59
N ASN A 185 9.22 24.08 5.43
CA ASN A 185 9.73 23.58 4.16
C ASN A 185 9.74 22.04 4.10
N VAL A 186 8.86 21.47 3.27
CA VAL A 186 8.70 20.01 3.08
C VAL A 186 10.02 19.33 2.70
N ASP A 187 10.80 19.92 1.80
CA ASP A 187 12.05 19.32 1.31
C ASP A 187 13.14 19.35 2.38
N ALA A 188 13.19 20.43 3.17
CA ALA A 188 14.15 20.57 4.26
C ALA A 188 13.83 19.60 5.41
N PHE A 189 12.56 19.50 5.80
CA PHE A 189 12.07 18.47 6.73
C PHE A 189 12.43 17.07 6.22
N SER A 190 12.11 16.77 4.96
CA SER A 190 12.31 15.45 4.37
C SER A 190 13.77 15.04 4.36
N ARG A 191 14.70 15.96 4.05
CA ARG A 191 16.15 15.70 4.15
C ARG A 191 16.57 15.36 5.57
N LYS A 192 16.09 16.11 6.57
CA LYS A 192 16.43 15.85 7.98
C LYS A 192 15.82 14.52 8.48
N PHE A 193 14.57 14.26 8.14
CA PHE A 193 13.89 12.99 8.40
C PHE A 193 14.67 11.81 7.79
N CYS A 194 14.99 11.88 6.50
CA CYS A 194 15.79 10.86 5.83
C CYS A 194 17.16 10.69 6.50
N GLY A 195 17.79 11.78 6.95
CA GLY A 195 19.06 11.74 7.67
C GLY A 195 19.04 10.89 8.94
N PHE A 196 17.95 10.93 9.73
CA PHE A 196 17.81 10.07 10.92
C PHE A 196 17.71 8.59 10.56
N PHE A 197 16.98 8.27 9.49
CA PHE A 197 16.60 6.92 9.15
C PHE A 197 17.47 6.27 8.07
N TYR A 198 18.40 7.01 7.46
CA TYR A 198 19.22 6.55 6.35
C TYR A 198 19.95 5.23 6.66
N SER A 199 20.65 5.17 7.80
CA SER A 199 21.40 3.98 8.20
C SER A 199 20.48 2.77 8.43
N ALA A 200 19.28 2.99 8.99
CA ALA A 200 18.29 1.93 9.19
C ALA A 200 17.75 1.43 7.85
N ASN A 201 17.46 2.34 6.94
CA ASN A 201 17.00 2.00 5.60
C ASN A 201 18.05 1.20 4.81
N ASP A 202 19.31 1.62 4.82
CA ASP A 202 20.41 0.90 4.17
C ASP A 202 20.56 -0.52 4.72
N ALA A 203 20.52 -0.66 6.05
CA ALA A 203 20.57 -1.95 6.72
C ALA A 203 19.38 -2.85 6.38
N PHE A 204 18.18 -2.28 6.19
CA PHE A 204 16.97 -3.01 5.77
C PHE A 204 17.04 -3.46 4.32
N VAL A 205 17.43 -2.57 3.40
CA VAL A 205 17.60 -2.89 1.98
C VAL A 205 18.61 -4.03 1.81
N SER A 206 19.73 -4.01 2.56
CA SER A 206 20.75 -5.07 2.51
C SER A 206 20.26 -6.46 2.97
N ARG A 207 19.10 -6.53 3.63
CA ARG A 207 18.48 -7.76 4.16
C ARG A 207 17.13 -8.07 3.51
N ASP A 208 16.83 -7.43 2.38
CA ASP A 208 15.55 -7.59 1.69
C ASP A 208 14.34 -7.32 2.60
N ILE A 209 14.45 -6.31 3.47
CA ILE A 209 13.40 -5.89 4.39
C ILE A 209 12.64 -4.71 3.79
N HIS A 210 11.33 -4.87 3.58
CA HIS A 210 10.44 -3.74 3.41
C HIS A 210 10.03 -3.18 4.76
N PHE A 211 9.90 -1.85 4.85
CA PHE A 211 9.42 -1.18 6.05
C PHE A 211 8.17 -0.38 5.73
N THR A 212 7.19 -0.46 6.62
CA THR A 212 5.96 0.31 6.57
C THR A 212 5.70 1.02 7.89
N TRP A 213 5.36 2.30 7.79
CA TRP A 213 4.85 3.07 8.91
C TRP A 213 3.31 3.03 8.94
N VAL A 214 2.74 2.59 10.06
CA VAL A 214 1.30 2.62 10.34
C VAL A 214 1.00 3.68 11.39
N ASP A 215 0.35 4.76 10.95
CA ASP A 215 -0.15 5.82 11.82
C ASP A 215 -1.28 5.27 12.71
N VAL A 216 -1.01 5.14 14.01
CA VAL A 216 -1.96 4.63 15.00
C VAL A 216 -2.90 5.73 15.46
N ARG A 217 -4.05 5.80 14.81
CA ARG A 217 -5.10 6.75 15.14
C ARG A 217 -5.99 6.17 16.23
N HIS A 218 -5.99 6.84 17.36
CA HIS A 218 -6.88 6.54 18.47
C HIS A 218 -7.63 7.82 18.80
N ARG A 219 -8.96 7.75 18.92
CA ARG A 219 -9.74 8.89 19.41
C ARG A 219 -9.31 9.13 20.86
N LEU A 220 -8.67 10.27 21.11
CA LEU A 220 -8.57 10.80 22.46
C LEU A 220 -10.01 10.99 22.96
N ALA A 221 -10.41 10.23 23.97
CA ALA A 221 -11.66 10.45 24.68
C ALA A 221 -11.55 11.73 25.52
N CYS A 222 -11.35 12.87 24.87
CA CYS A 222 -11.54 14.17 25.47
C CYS A 222 -13.03 14.50 25.36
N GLY A 223 -13.78 14.05 26.37
CA GLY A 223 -15.05 14.62 26.81
C GLY A 223 -16.21 14.65 25.81
N GLU A 224 -17.08 13.64 25.89
CA GLU A 224 -18.52 13.90 25.72
C GLU A 224 -18.97 14.82 26.87
N GLY A 225 -18.92 16.14 26.65
CA GLY A 225 -19.29 17.12 27.67
C GLY A 225 -19.01 18.55 27.24
N LYS A 226 -20.01 19.19 26.65
CA LYS A 226 -20.26 20.65 26.56
C LYS A 226 -19.11 21.60 26.93
N GLY A 227 -18.78 22.47 25.98
CA GLY A 227 -18.37 23.85 26.29
C GLY A 227 -17.02 24.22 25.69
N GLU A 228 -17.08 25.15 24.74
CA GLU A 228 -16.03 26.12 24.41
C GLU A 228 -14.90 26.17 25.46
N THR A 229 -13.79 25.50 25.18
CA THR A 229 -12.52 25.82 25.84
C THR A 229 -11.39 25.51 24.88
N ASN A 230 -10.98 26.57 24.17
CA ASN A 230 -9.70 26.71 23.48
C ASN A 230 -9.29 25.48 22.67
N GLU A 231 -9.92 25.32 21.50
CA GLU A 231 -9.20 24.78 20.35
C GLU A 231 -7.87 25.53 20.29
N SER A 232 -6.78 24.85 20.60
CA SER A 232 -5.44 25.38 20.40
C SER A 232 -5.38 25.82 18.94
N ASN A 233 -5.29 27.13 18.70
CA ASN A 233 -5.01 27.75 17.41
C ASN A 233 -3.61 27.38 16.87
N GLU A 234 -3.11 26.16 17.16
CA GLU A 234 -1.90 25.65 16.58
C GLU A 234 -2.19 25.22 15.14
N PRO A 235 -1.39 25.67 14.16
CA PRO A 235 -1.49 25.16 12.80
C PRO A 235 -1.30 23.63 12.83
N GLU A 236 -2.35 22.87 12.51
CA GLU A 236 -2.20 21.46 12.24
C GLU A 236 -1.33 21.30 10.98
N LEU A 237 -0.20 20.62 11.13
CA LEU A 237 0.65 20.27 10.01
C LEU A 237 -0.07 19.24 9.14
N ASP A 238 -0.06 19.46 7.83
CA ASP A 238 -0.52 18.46 6.88
C ASP A 238 0.36 17.20 7.05
N ILE A 239 -0.30 16.06 7.28
CA ILE A 239 0.36 14.73 7.33
C ILE A 239 1.15 14.48 6.04
N GLY A 240 0.79 15.17 4.94
CA GLY A 240 1.56 15.23 3.70
C GLY A 240 3.07 15.44 3.90
N PHE A 241 3.49 16.25 4.89
CA PHE A 241 4.90 16.45 5.24
C PHE A 241 5.60 15.15 5.67
N PHE A 242 5.00 14.40 6.60
CA PHE A 242 5.54 13.12 7.07
C PHE A 242 5.49 12.04 5.99
N LYS A 243 4.38 11.97 5.26
CA LYS A 243 4.23 11.01 4.15
C LYS A 243 5.32 11.22 3.11
N HIS A 244 5.69 12.46 2.81
CA HIS A 244 6.77 12.75 1.86
C HIS A 244 8.13 12.21 2.34
N GLY A 245 8.49 12.44 3.61
CA GLY A 245 9.71 11.88 4.20
C GLY A 245 9.75 10.35 4.17
N ILE A 246 8.67 9.68 4.56
CA ILE A 246 8.54 8.21 4.55
C ILE A 246 8.66 7.67 3.12
N LYS A 247 7.96 8.31 2.18
CA LYS A 247 7.99 7.95 0.75
C LYS A 247 9.38 8.08 0.13
N ASN A 248 10.16 9.10 0.50
CA ASN A 248 11.52 9.30 -0.01
C ASN A 248 12.50 8.18 0.40
N LEU A 249 12.22 7.46 1.48
CA LEU A 249 12.96 6.27 1.89
C LEU A 249 12.51 4.99 1.16
N GLY A 250 11.46 5.06 0.34
CA GLY A 250 10.87 3.91 -0.36
C GLY A 250 10.00 3.02 0.54
N TRP A 251 9.59 3.55 1.69
CA TRP A 251 8.78 2.85 2.70
C TRP A 251 7.29 2.90 2.38
N GLY A 252 6.56 1.92 2.89
CA GLY A 252 5.10 1.93 2.89
C GLY A 252 4.53 2.88 3.95
N PHE A 253 3.31 3.32 3.73
CA PHE A 253 2.56 4.14 4.68
C PHE A 253 1.08 3.71 4.69
N SER A 254 0.54 3.55 5.89
CA SER A 254 -0.89 3.32 6.12
C SER A 254 -1.32 3.95 7.44
N SER A 255 -2.62 4.00 7.72
CA SER A 255 -3.13 4.20 9.08
C SER A 255 -3.89 2.97 9.57
N THR A 256 -4.13 2.95 10.88
CA THR A 256 -5.03 1.95 11.49
C THR A 256 -6.47 2.11 11.04
N ASP A 257 -6.93 3.32 10.70
CA ASP A 257 -8.26 3.53 10.09
C ASP A 257 -8.36 2.84 8.74
N THR A 258 -7.34 2.97 7.89
CA THR A 258 -7.26 2.28 6.60
C THR A 258 -7.27 0.77 6.77
N ILE A 259 -6.50 0.23 7.72
CA ILE A 259 -6.45 -1.21 7.96
C ILE A 259 -7.79 -1.72 8.50
N ILE A 260 -8.37 -1.06 9.49
CA ILE A 260 -9.58 -1.56 10.17
C ILE A 260 -10.84 -1.22 9.36
N LEU A 261 -11.10 0.06 9.11
CA LEU A 261 -12.32 0.50 8.44
C LEU A 261 -12.29 0.15 6.95
N GLY A 262 -11.11 0.27 6.32
CA GLY A 262 -10.93 -0.14 4.92
C GLY A 262 -11.22 -1.62 4.73
N SER A 263 -10.68 -2.50 5.59
CA SER A 263 -10.91 -3.95 5.47
C SER A 263 -12.34 -4.38 5.78
N ALA A 264 -13.09 -3.55 6.52
CA ALA A 264 -14.53 -3.76 6.69
C ALA A 264 -15.32 -3.48 5.41
N LEU A 265 -14.78 -2.68 4.47
CA LEU A 265 -15.45 -2.30 3.23
C LEU A 265 -14.93 -3.06 2.01
N VAL A 266 -13.61 -3.22 1.87
CA VAL A 266 -12.95 -3.84 0.71
C VAL A 266 -12.06 -5.00 1.15
N PRO A 267 -11.78 -5.98 0.29
CA PRO A 267 -10.85 -7.06 0.62
C PRO A 267 -9.49 -6.52 1.07
N PHE A 268 -8.96 -7.02 2.20
CA PHE A 268 -7.70 -6.54 2.77
C PHE A 268 -6.51 -6.67 1.81
N GLY A 269 -6.50 -7.65 0.90
CA GLY A 269 -5.45 -7.77 -0.11
C GLY A 269 -5.40 -6.63 -1.13
N LEU A 270 -6.42 -5.76 -1.19
CA LEU A 270 -6.39 -4.48 -1.93
C LEU A 270 -5.83 -3.30 -1.13
N ILE A 271 -5.62 -3.49 0.17
CA ILE A 271 -5.01 -2.53 1.10
C ILE A 271 -3.57 -2.92 1.39
N TYR A 272 -3.31 -4.23 1.53
CA TYR A 272 -2.02 -4.82 1.83
C TYR A 272 -0.85 -4.33 0.96
N PRO A 273 -1.00 -4.03 -0.35
CA PRO A 273 0.06 -3.44 -1.15
C PRO A 273 0.71 -2.19 -0.57
N ARG A 274 -0.02 -1.40 0.23
CA ARG A 274 0.55 -0.22 0.91
C ARG A 274 1.45 -0.57 2.10
N ILE A 275 1.35 -1.81 2.55
CA ILE A 275 2.02 -2.37 3.72
C ILE A 275 3.16 -3.29 3.30
N GLY A 276 2.94 -4.18 2.32
CA GLY A 276 3.86 -5.24 1.94
C GLY A 276 4.71 -4.99 0.70
N ILE A 277 4.47 -3.91 -0.05
CA ILE A 277 5.12 -3.68 -1.35
C ILE A 277 5.82 -2.33 -1.37
N SER A 278 7.06 -2.32 -1.87
CA SER A 278 7.75 -1.06 -2.14
C SER A 278 7.06 -0.29 -3.26
N THR A 279 6.49 0.86 -2.91
CA THR A 279 5.76 1.75 -3.81
C THR A 279 6.60 2.98 -4.23
N SER A 280 7.93 2.91 -4.09
CA SER A 280 8.87 3.88 -4.69
C SER A 280 8.48 4.37 -6.11
N PRO A 281 7.97 3.52 -7.03
CA PRO A 281 7.56 3.97 -8.37
C PRO A 281 6.27 4.81 -8.46
N PHE A 282 5.43 4.91 -7.43
CA PHE A 282 4.16 5.66 -7.49
C PHE A 282 4.32 7.18 -7.40
N ASN A 283 5.52 7.68 -7.06
CA ASN A 283 5.76 9.11 -6.84
C ASN A 283 6.33 9.87 -8.04
N CYS A 284 6.53 9.22 -9.19
CA CYS A 284 7.01 9.89 -10.41
C CYS A 284 5.86 10.44 -11.26
N SER A 285 4.88 11.10 -10.63
CA SER A 285 3.79 11.80 -11.34
C SER A 285 4.32 12.83 -12.33
N ASN A 286 5.55 13.33 -12.14
CA ASN A 286 6.15 14.36 -12.98
C ASN A 286 6.96 13.79 -14.17
N PHE A 287 7.23 12.48 -14.22
CA PHE A 287 8.09 11.87 -15.25
C PHE A 287 7.35 10.89 -16.17
N CYS A 288 6.11 10.52 -15.84
CA CYS A 288 5.36 9.54 -16.62
C CYS A 288 4.32 10.23 -17.50
N LYS A 289 4.34 9.93 -18.80
CA LYS A 289 3.23 10.29 -19.70
C LYS A 289 1.98 9.51 -19.27
N VAL A 290 1.00 10.22 -18.73
CA VAL A 290 -0.31 9.65 -18.37
C VAL A 290 -1.14 9.53 -19.64
N ILE A 291 -1.67 8.33 -19.89
CA ILE A 291 -2.62 8.10 -20.98
C ILE A 291 -4.02 8.05 -20.36
N HIS A 292 -4.94 8.86 -20.87
CA HIS A 292 -6.32 8.83 -20.41
C HIS A 292 -7.07 7.69 -21.09
N GLY A 293 -7.76 6.90 -20.28
CA GLY A 293 -8.57 5.79 -20.71
C GLY A 293 -10.00 5.86 -20.19
N GLN A 294 -10.85 5.01 -20.74
CA GLN A 294 -12.26 4.91 -20.39
C GLN A 294 -12.64 3.44 -20.22
N LEU A 295 -13.13 3.09 -19.03
CA LEU A 295 -13.71 1.77 -18.80
C LEU A 295 -15.09 1.68 -19.44
N THR A 296 -15.26 0.70 -20.31
CA THR A 296 -16.53 0.41 -20.98
C THR A 296 -16.92 -1.04 -20.71
N LEU A 297 -18.19 -1.24 -20.35
CA LEU A 297 -18.80 -2.57 -20.26
C LEU A 297 -19.77 -2.75 -21.41
N GLU A 298 -19.83 -3.97 -21.95
CA GLU A 298 -20.80 -4.38 -22.96
C GLU A 298 -21.79 -5.34 -22.34
N ILE A 299 -23.07 -4.98 -22.43
CA ILE A 299 -24.18 -5.86 -22.07
C ILE A 299 -24.96 -6.19 -23.33
N SER A 300 -25.45 -7.42 -23.45
CA SER A 300 -26.36 -7.77 -24.54
C SER A 300 -27.78 -7.32 -24.19
N ASP A 301 -28.44 -6.62 -25.10
CA ASP A 301 -29.85 -6.30 -24.96
C ASP A 301 -30.75 -7.54 -25.15
N VAL A 302 -32.06 -7.36 -25.00
CA VAL A 302 -33.06 -8.43 -25.17
C VAL A 302 -33.06 -9.06 -26.58
N SER A 303 -32.48 -8.38 -27.56
CA SER A 303 -32.31 -8.87 -28.94
C SER A 303 -30.91 -9.45 -29.20
N GLY A 304 -30.05 -9.52 -28.19
CA GLY A 304 -28.66 -9.97 -28.30
C GLY A 304 -27.73 -8.95 -28.95
N LYS A 305 -28.15 -7.68 -29.10
CA LYS A 305 -27.29 -6.62 -29.61
C LYS A 305 -26.43 -6.04 -28.49
N PRO A 306 -25.16 -5.74 -28.76
CA PRO A 306 -24.27 -5.17 -27.76
C PRO A 306 -24.66 -3.72 -27.46
N LEU A 307 -24.85 -3.42 -26.18
CA LEU A 307 -24.97 -2.07 -25.63
C LEU A 307 -23.69 -1.75 -24.87
N GLU A 308 -22.93 -0.77 -25.38
CA GLU A 308 -21.77 -0.23 -24.68
C GLU A 308 -22.20 0.79 -23.64
N TRP A 309 -21.69 0.66 -22.42
CA TRP A 309 -21.92 1.59 -21.34
C TRP A 309 -20.61 2.11 -20.77
N LYS A 310 -20.47 3.44 -20.70
CA LYS A 310 -19.34 4.12 -20.06
C LYS A 310 -19.47 3.99 -18.55
N CYS A 311 -18.52 3.34 -17.90
CA CYS A 311 -18.52 3.18 -16.45
C CYS A 311 -17.74 4.31 -15.76
N CYS A 312 -16.46 4.48 -16.10
CA CYS A 312 -15.61 5.49 -15.47
C CYS A 312 -14.41 5.85 -16.35
N ASP A 313 -13.79 6.97 -16.02
CA ASP A 313 -12.53 7.43 -16.62
C ASP A 313 -11.34 6.89 -15.81
N LEU A 314 -10.25 6.59 -16.51
CA LEU A 314 -9.06 5.94 -15.96
C LEU A 314 -7.79 6.64 -16.44
N ASP A 315 -6.72 6.54 -15.64
CA ASP A 315 -5.36 6.91 -15.99
C ASP A 315 -4.51 5.65 -16.14
N LEU A 316 -3.78 5.55 -17.25
CA LEU A 316 -2.83 4.49 -17.53
C LEU A 316 -1.41 5.07 -17.45
N ILE A 317 -0.57 4.45 -16.62
CA ILE A 317 0.79 4.88 -16.33
C ILE A 317 1.74 3.75 -16.66
N ASN A 318 2.61 3.98 -17.64
CA ASN A 318 3.64 3.02 -18.00
C ASN A 318 4.79 3.05 -16.99
N LEU A 319 4.96 1.95 -16.27
CA LEU A 319 5.96 1.81 -15.21
C LEU A 319 7.39 1.63 -15.74
N LYS A 320 7.57 1.31 -17.04
CA LYS A 320 8.91 1.21 -17.66
C LYS A 320 9.65 2.55 -17.76
N MET A 321 8.95 3.69 -17.71
CA MET A 321 9.54 5.03 -17.90
C MET A 321 10.13 5.65 -16.62
N LEU A 322 10.11 4.91 -15.52
CA LEU A 322 10.60 5.40 -14.24
C LEU A 322 12.13 5.42 -14.21
N PRO A 323 12.76 6.54 -13.78
CA PRO A 323 14.19 6.55 -13.55
C PRO A 323 14.53 5.47 -12.54
N ARG A 324 15.35 4.50 -12.94
CA ARG A 324 15.91 3.49 -12.04
C ARG A 324 16.76 4.24 -11.03
N HIS A 325 16.25 4.45 -9.83
CA HIS A 325 16.94 5.23 -8.81
C HIS A 325 18.14 4.41 -8.29
N ARG A 326 19.28 4.51 -8.98
CA ARG A 326 20.55 4.44 -8.27
C ARG A 326 20.59 5.71 -7.43
N CYS A 327 20.70 5.58 -6.11
CA CYS A 327 21.20 6.69 -5.30
C CYS A 327 22.55 7.09 -5.88
N GLU A 328 22.56 8.15 -6.69
CA GLU A 328 23.80 8.84 -7.00
C GLU A 328 24.25 9.49 -5.70
N ASN A 329 25.40 9.01 -5.24
CA ASN A 329 26.16 9.56 -4.14
C ASN A 329 26.22 11.08 -4.30
N VAL A 330 25.52 11.82 -3.44
CA VAL A 330 25.80 13.24 -3.26
C VAL A 330 27.11 13.31 -2.50
N LEU A 331 28.21 13.18 -3.24
CA LEU A 331 29.52 13.77 -2.98
C LEU A 331 30.43 13.44 -4.18
N HIS A 332 30.89 14.51 -4.82
CA HIS A 332 31.89 14.63 -5.90
C HIS A 332 31.36 14.84 -7.33
N THR A 333 31.41 16.12 -7.70
CA THR A 333 31.66 16.71 -9.02
C THR A 333 32.19 15.78 -10.12
N SER A 334 31.42 15.59 -11.20
CA SER A 334 31.86 15.74 -12.61
C SER A 334 30.70 15.47 -13.59
N GLU A 335 30.75 16.17 -14.72
CA GLU A 335 29.78 16.36 -15.81
C GLU A 335 28.92 15.16 -16.28
N PRO A 336 27.71 15.42 -16.84
CA PRO A 336 26.82 14.38 -17.33
C PRO A 336 27.34 13.81 -18.66
N THR A 337 27.89 12.60 -18.61
CA THR A 337 28.17 11.83 -19.82
C THR A 337 26.93 11.04 -20.20
N TYR A 338 26.22 11.49 -21.25
CA TYR A 338 25.16 10.72 -21.89
C TYR A 338 25.74 9.39 -22.40
N SER A 339 25.56 8.29 -21.67
CA SER A 339 25.78 6.96 -22.22
C SER A 339 24.62 6.64 -23.16
N GLN A 340 24.85 6.83 -24.46
CA GLN A 340 24.04 6.22 -25.52
C GLN A 340 23.99 4.71 -25.29
N SER A 341 22.83 4.19 -24.86
CA SER A 341 22.56 2.77 -24.94
C SER A 341 22.35 2.40 -26.42
N ILE A 342 23.33 1.67 -26.94
CA ILE A 342 23.34 1.06 -28.27
C ILE A 342 22.10 0.17 -28.44
N GLY A 343 21.51 0.25 -29.64
CA GLY A 343 20.21 -0.27 -29.99
C GLY A 343 20.01 -1.77 -29.75
N CYS A 344 18.91 -2.07 -29.06
CA CYS A 344 18.17 -3.31 -29.22
C CYS A 344 16.84 -2.94 -29.88
N ASP A 345 16.49 -3.62 -30.96
CA ASP A 345 15.27 -3.43 -31.75
C ASP A 345 14.04 -3.18 -30.87
N GLU A 346 13.46 -1.99 -31.03
CA GLU A 346 12.26 -1.54 -30.33
C GLU A 346 11.04 -2.30 -30.85
N GLY A 347 10.66 -3.37 -30.14
CA GLY A 347 9.28 -3.83 -30.17
C GLY A 347 8.37 -2.65 -29.81
N LYS A 348 7.51 -2.24 -30.74
CA LYS A 348 6.67 -1.04 -30.69
C LYS A 348 6.10 -0.83 -29.28
N THR A 349 6.62 0.16 -28.58
CA THR A 349 6.29 0.38 -27.18
C THR A 349 4.81 0.75 -27.02
N PHE A 350 4.16 0.25 -25.96
CA PHE A 350 2.77 0.60 -25.59
C PHE A 350 2.51 2.12 -25.61
N GLY A 351 3.52 2.90 -25.22
CA GLY A 351 3.48 4.36 -25.23
C GLY A 351 3.40 5.00 -26.62
N GLY A 352 3.79 4.30 -27.69
CA GLY A 352 3.66 4.77 -29.07
C GLY A 352 2.29 4.46 -29.70
N HIS A 353 1.64 3.36 -29.30
CA HIS A 353 0.35 2.94 -29.86
C HIS A 353 -0.86 3.63 -29.23
N PHE A 354 -0.78 4.00 -27.95
CA PHE A 354 -1.93 4.52 -27.19
C PHE A 354 -1.76 5.98 -26.72
N SER A 355 -0.80 6.71 -27.29
CA SER A 355 -0.54 8.11 -26.89
C SER A 355 -1.49 9.16 -27.46
N GLU A 356 -2.32 8.81 -28.44
CA GLU A 356 -3.22 9.72 -29.13
C GLU A 356 -4.69 9.41 -28.80
N GLY A 357 -5.39 10.37 -28.21
CA GLY A 357 -6.82 10.26 -27.87
C GLY A 357 -7.12 9.50 -26.57
N ILE A 358 -8.40 9.22 -26.33
CA ILE A 358 -8.87 8.43 -25.19
C ILE A 358 -8.79 6.95 -25.54
N THR A 359 -8.09 6.17 -24.72
CA THR A 359 -8.00 4.71 -24.91
C THR A 359 -9.21 4.03 -24.28
N LYS A 360 -10.01 3.31 -25.05
CA LYS A 360 -11.12 2.51 -24.51
C LYS A 360 -10.58 1.21 -23.93
N ILE A 361 -10.91 0.92 -22.67
CA ILE A 361 -10.66 -0.36 -22.01
C ILE A 361 -11.99 -1.10 -21.94
N HIS A 362 -12.10 -2.17 -22.70
CA HIS A 362 -13.34 -2.93 -22.78
C HIS A 362 -13.16 -4.31 -22.14
N VAL A 363 -13.93 -4.61 -21.08
CA VAL A 363 -13.90 -5.92 -20.43
C VAL A 363 -14.61 -6.93 -21.32
N LYS A 364 -13.87 -7.93 -21.81
CA LYS A 364 -14.41 -9.00 -22.67
C LYS A 364 -14.81 -10.23 -21.88
N ALA A 365 -14.05 -10.57 -20.84
CA ALA A 365 -14.36 -11.68 -19.96
C ALA A 365 -13.66 -11.57 -18.61
N VAL A 366 -14.10 -12.39 -17.65
CA VAL A 366 -13.42 -12.61 -16.36
C VAL A 366 -13.11 -14.11 -16.21
N GLN A 367 -11.94 -14.44 -15.67
CA GLN A 367 -11.50 -15.83 -15.46
C GLN A 367 -10.87 -16.01 -14.09
N LYS A 368 -11.00 -17.22 -13.53
CA LYS A 368 -10.29 -17.63 -12.29
C LYS A 368 -8.79 -17.70 -12.52
N TYR A 369 -8.02 -17.37 -11.48
CA TYR A 369 -6.56 -17.54 -11.53
C TYR A 369 -6.12 -19.00 -11.69
N ASP A 370 -6.85 -19.94 -11.09
CA ASP A 370 -6.50 -21.38 -11.11
C ASP A 370 -6.69 -22.02 -12.52
N GLU A 371 -7.45 -21.37 -13.39
CA GLU A 371 -7.68 -21.78 -14.79
C GLU A 371 -6.61 -21.22 -15.75
N CYS A 372 -5.63 -20.46 -15.23
CA CYS A 372 -4.59 -19.84 -16.04
C CYS A 372 -3.54 -20.86 -16.50
N VAL A 373 -3.76 -21.43 -17.69
CA VAL A 373 -2.75 -22.21 -18.41
C VAL A 373 -1.85 -21.27 -19.22
N LYS A 374 -0.62 -21.06 -18.73
CA LYS A 374 0.58 -20.66 -19.52
C LYS A 374 0.51 -19.40 -20.39
N ILE A 375 0.24 -18.21 -19.82
CA ILE A 375 0.43 -16.91 -20.54
C ILE A 375 1.67 -16.14 -20.02
N ALA A 376 2.31 -16.60 -18.94
CA ALA A 376 3.37 -15.87 -18.23
C ALA A 376 4.60 -15.45 -19.07
N GLY A 377 4.86 -16.12 -20.20
CA GLY A 377 5.97 -15.79 -21.09
C GLY A 377 5.66 -14.77 -22.20
N CYS A 378 4.40 -14.35 -22.36
CA CYS A 378 3.93 -13.52 -23.49
C CYS A 378 3.34 -12.16 -23.05
N LEU A 379 3.59 -11.79 -21.79
CA LEU A 379 3.05 -10.57 -21.19
C LEU A 379 4.10 -9.46 -21.20
N SER A 380 3.69 -8.29 -21.65
CA SER A 380 4.46 -7.06 -21.48
C SER A 380 4.63 -6.72 -19.99
N ASP A 381 5.54 -5.81 -19.67
CA ASP A 381 5.60 -5.27 -18.32
C ASP A 381 4.29 -4.56 -17.95
N PRO A 382 3.93 -4.58 -16.66
CA PRO A 382 2.65 -4.07 -16.21
C PRO A 382 2.56 -2.54 -16.35
N ILE A 383 1.38 -2.10 -16.76
CA ILE A 383 0.92 -0.72 -16.78
C ILE A 383 0.01 -0.55 -15.56
N LEU A 384 0.25 0.50 -14.78
CA LEU A 384 -0.63 0.84 -13.68
C LEU A 384 -1.87 1.54 -14.23
N VAL A 385 -3.05 1.00 -13.92
CA VAL A 385 -4.34 1.60 -14.28
C VAL A 385 -5.01 2.08 -13.00
N ARG A 386 -5.41 3.33 -12.95
CA ARG A 386 -6.00 3.94 -11.74
C ARG A 386 -7.22 4.79 -12.10
N GLY A 387 -8.14 4.95 -11.14
CA GLY A 387 -9.31 5.81 -11.34
C GLY A 387 -8.90 7.24 -11.68
N PHE A 388 -9.52 7.85 -12.69
CA PHE A 388 -9.22 9.24 -13.06
C PHE A 388 -9.59 10.19 -11.91
N SER A 389 -8.62 11.00 -11.55
CA SER A 389 -8.69 11.98 -10.46
C SER A 389 -8.57 13.35 -11.11
N GLY A 390 -9.68 13.90 -11.64
CA GLY A 390 -9.63 15.22 -12.30
C GLY A 390 -9.21 16.36 -11.36
N GLU A 391 -8.94 17.54 -11.92
CA GLU A 391 -8.53 18.73 -11.17
C GLU A 391 -9.63 19.17 -10.18
N SER A 392 -9.39 19.02 -8.87
CA SER A 392 -10.26 19.65 -7.86
C SER A 392 -9.60 20.91 -7.33
N TRP A 393 -10.01 22.07 -7.87
CA TRP A 393 -9.70 23.37 -7.27
C TRP A 393 -10.98 24.03 -6.72
N LYS A 394 -10.88 24.40 -5.44
CA LYS A 394 -11.51 25.54 -4.75
C LYS A 394 -12.90 25.48 -4.10
N ASP A 395 -13.75 24.49 -4.32
CA ASP A 395 -15.02 24.45 -3.57
C ASP A 395 -15.00 23.38 -2.48
N LYS A 396 -14.50 23.75 -1.29
CA LYS A 396 -14.89 23.10 -0.02
C LYS A 396 -16.36 23.43 0.26
N LYS A 397 -17.28 22.89 -0.54
CA LYS A 397 -18.69 22.79 -0.14
C LYS A 397 -18.79 21.61 0.82
N GLU A 398 -19.48 21.82 1.93
CA GLU A 398 -19.71 20.85 3.00
C GLU A 398 -20.10 19.47 2.44
N SER A 399 -19.54 18.43 3.06
CA SER A 399 -19.70 17.02 2.73
C SER A 399 -21.16 16.65 2.49
N SER A 400 -21.51 16.28 1.25
CA SER A 400 -22.70 15.47 1.00
C SER A 400 -22.27 14.00 1.02
N GLY A 401 -22.33 13.38 2.20
CA GLY A 401 -21.98 11.97 2.39
C GLY A 401 -22.17 11.53 3.84
N ASP A 402 -23.43 11.41 4.27
CA ASP A 402 -23.78 10.74 5.54
C ASP A 402 -23.53 9.23 5.50
N PHE A 403 -23.20 8.67 4.33
CA PHE A 403 -22.97 7.24 4.16
C PHE A 403 -21.56 6.83 4.58
N PHE A 404 -21.48 5.81 5.44
CA PHE A 404 -20.23 5.35 6.03
C PHE A 404 -19.19 4.91 4.98
N ALA A 405 -19.62 4.22 3.92
CA ALA A 405 -18.70 3.71 2.91
C ALA A 405 -17.96 4.83 2.16
N ASP A 406 -18.63 5.96 1.89
CA ASP A 406 -18.01 7.10 1.20
C ASP A 406 -16.87 7.67 2.03
N ARG A 407 -17.05 7.80 3.35
CA ARG A 407 -16.01 8.24 4.27
C ARG A 407 -14.82 7.28 4.31
N VAL A 408 -15.06 5.98 4.26
CA VAL A 408 -13.98 4.98 4.23
C VAL A 408 -13.21 5.05 2.91
N LEU A 409 -13.90 5.21 1.78
CA LEU A 409 -13.26 5.40 0.47
C LEU A 409 -12.44 6.71 0.42
N GLU A 410 -12.91 7.79 1.06
CA GLU A 410 -12.15 9.04 1.21
C GLU A 410 -10.87 8.84 2.03
N ILE A 411 -10.94 8.09 3.14
CA ILE A 411 -9.76 7.74 3.96
C ILE A 411 -8.74 6.97 3.11
N LEU A 412 -9.21 5.95 2.37
CA LEU A 412 -8.38 5.13 1.49
C LEU A 412 -7.70 5.99 0.41
N ALA A 413 -8.43 6.90 -0.24
CA ALA A 413 -7.90 7.74 -1.31
C ALA A 413 -6.87 8.78 -0.81
N THR A 414 -7.18 9.45 0.30
CA THR A 414 -6.32 10.48 0.91
C THR A 414 -4.95 9.91 1.31
N GLU A 415 -4.88 8.62 1.63
CA GLU A 415 -3.62 7.97 1.98
C GLU A 415 -2.78 7.53 0.79
N THR A 416 -3.38 7.22 -0.36
CA THR A 416 -2.62 6.93 -1.58
C THR A 416 -2.21 8.19 -2.34
N GLY A 417 -2.70 9.36 -1.92
CA GLY A 417 -2.44 10.63 -2.61
C GLY A 417 -3.21 10.73 -3.92
N GLU A 418 -4.25 9.92 -4.08
CA GLU A 418 -5.19 9.97 -5.19
C GLU A 418 -6.32 10.93 -4.80
N LEU A 419 -6.53 11.99 -5.58
CA LEU A 419 -7.63 12.92 -5.35
C LEU A 419 -8.92 12.30 -5.93
N MET A 420 -9.69 11.60 -5.11
CA MET A 420 -11.02 11.16 -5.54
C MET A 420 -11.87 12.37 -5.92
N GLN A 421 -12.50 12.33 -7.10
CA GLN A 421 -13.61 13.21 -7.38
C GLN A 421 -14.76 12.83 -6.45
N ARG A 422 -15.14 13.75 -5.55
CA ARG A 422 -16.18 13.57 -4.51
C ARG A 422 -17.60 13.25 -5.03
N LYS A 423 -17.79 13.01 -6.32
CA LYS A 423 -19.10 12.77 -6.97
C LYS A 423 -19.13 11.60 -7.95
N CYS A 424 -18.05 10.83 -8.10
CA CYS A 424 -18.07 9.68 -9.02
C CYS A 424 -18.53 8.40 -8.31
N GLU A 425 -19.41 7.65 -8.98
CA GLU A 425 -19.83 6.33 -8.54
C GLU A 425 -18.61 5.38 -8.48
N PRO A 426 -18.45 4.58 -7.41
CA PRO A 426 -17.22 3.82 -7.15
C PRO A 426 -17.10 2.54 -8.01
N PHE A 427 -17.47 2.59 -9.29
CA PHE A 427 -17.46 1.42 -10.18
C PHE A 427 -16.10 0.77 -10.29
N TRP A 428 -15.03 1.57 -10.31
CA TRP A 428 -13.67 1.06 -10.39
C TRP A 428 -13.32 0.23 -9.14
N GLN A 429 -13.60 0.79 -7.96
CA GLN A 429 -13.37 0.13 -6.68
C GLN A 429 -14.22 -1.15 -6.54
N ILE A 430 -15.48 -1.10 -7.00
CA ILE A 430 -16.38 -2.27 -7.04
C ILE A 430 -15.81 -3.36 -7.94
N LEU A 431 -15.39 -3.03 -9.16
CA LEU A 431 -14.81 -3.98 -10.11
C LEU A 431 -13.57 -4.66 -9.53
N LEU A 432 -12.62 -3.88 -9.00
CA LEU A 432 -11.38 -4.43 -8.43
C LEU A 432 -11.66 -5.30 -7.20
N SER A 433 -12.60 -4.89 -6.35
CA SER A 433 -13.04 -5.68 -5.19
C SER A 433 -13.69 -7.00 -5.59
N PHE A 434 -14.54 -6.99 -6.62
CA PHE A 434 -15.14 -8.19 -7.20
C PHE A 434 -14.08 -9.14 -7.74
N LEU A 435 -13.18 -8.63 -8.60
CA LEU A 435 -12.10 -9.43 -9.19
C LEU A 435 -11.23 -10.06 -8.10
N PHE A 436 -10.87 -9.30 -7.07
CA PHE A 436 -10.03 -9.82 -5.99
C PHE A 436 -10.75 -10.89 -5.18
N LYS A 437 -11.98 -10.59 -4.71
CA LYS A 437 -12.74 -11.47 -3.82
C LYS A 437 -13.05 -12.83 -4.45
N GLU A 438 -13.36 -12.84 -5.74
CA GLU A 438 -13.66 -14.07 -6.49
C GLU A 438 -12.40 -14.76 -7.03
N GLY A 439 -11.21 -14.18 -6.85
CA GLY A 439 -9.95 -14.71 -7.37
C GLY A 439 -9.91 -14.70 -8.90
N TYR A 440 -10.36 -13.59 -9.51
CA TYR A 440 -10.46 -13.40 -10.96
C TYR A 440 -9.46 -12.36 -11.49
N TRP A 441 -9.17 -12.49 -12.78
CA TRP A 441 -8.60 -11.44 -13.61
C TRP A 441 -9.54 -11.15 -14.79
N ALA A 442 -9.43 -9.95 -15.37
CA ALA A 442 -10.25 -9.53 -16.50
C ALA A 442 -9.45 -9.54 -17.81
N LEU A 443 -9.98 -10.21 -18.83
CA LEU A 443 -9.51 -10.08 -20.20
C LEU A 443 -10.09 -8.80 -20.78
N VAL A 444 -9.23 -7.88 -21.21
CA VAL A 444 -9.64 -6.59 -21.74
C VAL A 444 -9.14 -6.41 -23.18
N SER A 445 -9.94 -5.75 -24.01
CA SER A 445 -9.48 -5.20 -25.29
C SER A 445 -9.25 -3.70 -25.13
N LEU A 446 -8.07 -3.24 -25.52
CA LEU A 446 -7.66 -1.84 -25.52
C LEU A 446 -7.77 -1.35 -26.95
N SER A 447 -8.48 -0.25 -27.19
CA SER A 447 -8.59 0.36 -28.52
C SER A 447 -8.37 1.87 -28.49
N ASN A 448 -7.68 2.38 -29.51
CA ASN A 448 -7.48 3.82 -29.71
C ASN A 448 -8.46 4.36 -30.77
N GLY A 449 -8.55 5.69 -30.88
CA GLY A 449 -9.39 6.36 -31.89
C GLY A 449 -8.93 6.14 -33.34
N ASN A 450 -7.72 5.62 -33.53
CA ASN A 450 -7.09 5.38 -34.84
C ASN A 450 -7.37 3.97 -35.38
N GLY A 451 -8.08 3.12 -34.62
CA GLY A 451 -8.46 1.76 -35.01
C GLY A 451 -7.46 0.67 -34.60
N ASP A 452 -6.36 1.01 -33.93
CA ASP A 452 -5.48 0.02 -33.33
C ASP A 452 -6.17 -0.61 -32.12
N SER A 453 -6.04 -1.92 -31.99
CA SER A 453 -6.50 -2.64 -30.81
C SER A 453 -5.48 -3.68 -30.37
N CYS A 454 -5.40 -3.90 -29.06
CA CYS A 454 -4.62 -5.00 -28.48
C CYS A 454 -5.37 -5.61 -27.31
N MET A 455 -5.00 -6.84 -26.97
CA MET A 455 -5.59 -7.55 -25.83
C MET A 455 -4.68 -7.42 -24.62
N GLY A 456 -5.28 -7.40 -23.43
CA GLY A 456 -4.56 -7.32 -22.18
C GLY A 456 -5.25 -8.06 -21.05
N ILE A 457 -4.48 -8.30 -20.00
CA ILE A 457 -4.93 -8.89 -18.74
C ILE A 457 -4.90 -7.79 -17.69
N LEU A 458 -6.06 -7.49 -17.12
CA LEU A 458 -6.21 -6.58 -15.99
C LEU A 458 -6.36 -7.41 -14.71
N LYS A 459 -5.48 -7.15 -13.74
CA LYS A 459 -5.50 -7.76 -12.42
C LYS A 459 -5.71 -6.68 -11.34
N PRO A 460 -6.51 -6.97 -10.31
CA PRO A 460 -6.66 -6.06 -9.18
C PRO A 460 -5.33 -5.91 -8.42
N PHE A 461 -4.98 -4.69 -8.01
CA PHE A 461 -3.75 -4.43 -7.28
C PHE A 461 -4.04 -3.70 -5.97
N THR A 462 -4.44 -2.43 -6.01
CA THR A 462 -4.98 -1.75 -4.82
C THR A 462 -6.47 -1.47 -4.98
N VAL A 463 -7.12 -0.93 -3.95
CA VAL A 463 -8.53 -0.49 -4.04
C VAL A 463 -8.77 0.54 -5.15
N HIS A 464 -7.75 1.31 -5.54
CA HIS A 464 -7.85 2.36 -6.55
C HIS A 464 -7.06 2.08 -7.82
N SER A 465 -6.32 0.97 -7.88
CA SER A 465 -5.49 0.66 -9.03
C SER A 465 -5.44 -0.83 -9.38
N GLY A 466 -5.29 -1.11 -10.67
CA GLY A 466 -5.05 -2.43 -11.23
C GLY A 466 -3.76 -2.45 -12.03
N LEU A 467 -3.27 -3.66 -12.31
CA LEU A 467 -2.12 -3.91 -13.17
C LEU A 467 -2.62 -4.48 -14.48
N LEU A 468 -2.30 -3.80 -15.58
CA LEU A 468 -2.66 -4.17 -16.93
C LEU A 468 -1.40 -4.63 -17.69
N SER A 469 -1.39 -5.86 -18.19
CA SER A 469 -0.31 -6.36 -19.07
C SER A 469 -0.89 -6.65 -20.45
N THR A 470 -0.23 -6.16 -21.50
CA THR A 470 -0.64 -6.48 -22.88
C THR A 470 -0.13 -7.87 -23.28
N ILE A 471 -0.90 -8.54 -24.13
CA ILE A 471 -0.59 -9.87 -24.67
C ILE A 471 0.04 -9.67 -26.05
N ASP A 472 1.19 -10.29 -26.29
CA ASP A 472 1.82 -10.26 -27.61
C ASP A 472 0.92 -10.96 -28.66
N ASN A 473 0.67 -10.27 -29.77
CA ASN A 473 -0.27 -10.70 -30.81
C ASN A 473 0.05 -12.07 -31.44
N GLU A 474 1.29 -12.57 -31.32
CA GLU A 474 1.71 -13.87 -31.88
C GLU A 474 1.23 -15.08 -31.05
N PHE A 475 0.75 -14.86 -29.83
CA PHE A 475 0.40 -15.93 -28.88
C PHE A 475 -1.08 -15.98 -28.49
N TYR A 476 -1.96 -15.46 -29.35
CA TYR A 476 -3.41 -15.54 -29.11
C TYR A 476 -3.87 -17.01 -29.10
N PRO A 477 -4.32 -17.58 -27.96
CA PRO A 477 -4.96 -18.87 -27.97
C PRO A 477 -6.37 -18.65 -28.53
N GLN A 478 -6.60 -18.99 -29.80
CA GLN A 478 -7.93 -18.98 -30.43
C GLN A 478 -8.99 -19.72 -29.58
N ASN A 479 -8.55 -20.66 -28.74
CA ASN A 479 -9.40 -21.44 -27.83
C ASN A 479 -9.94 -20.67 -26.60
N MET A 480 -9.48 -19.45 -26.30
CA MET A 480 -10.02 -18.69 -25.17
C MET A 480 -11.38 -18.06 -25.51
N VAL A 481 -11.59 -17.55 -26.72
CA VAL A 481 -12.87 -16.90 -27.10
C VAL A 481 -14.00 -17.92 -27.24
N ASP A 482 -13.72 -19.10 -27.78
CA ASP A 482 -14.74 -20.13 -28.04
C ASP A 482 -15.23 -20.84 -26.76
N GLY A 483 -14.49 -20.74 -25.65
CA GLY A 483 -14.94 -21.20 -24.33
C GLY A 483 -15.89 -20.24 -23.61
N PHE A 484 -16.08 -19.01 -24.12
CA PHE A 484 -16.94 -17.98 -23.52
C PHE A 484 -18.34 -17.90 -24.14
N LEU A 485 -18.65 -18.73 -25.13
CA LEU A 485 -20.03 -18.95 -25.53
C LEU A 485 -20.75 -19.59 -24.35
N TRP A 486 -21.48 -18.76 -23.59
CA TRP A 486 -22.59 -19.21 -22.77
C TRP A 486 -23.29 -20.33 -23.54
N THR A 487 -23.29 -21.54 -23.00
CA THR A 487 -24.14 -22.61 -23.49
C THR A 487 -25.53 -22.00 -23.59
N LYS A 488 -26.02 -21.80 -24.83
CA LYS A 488 -27.39 -21.40 -25.11
C LYS A 488 -28.28 -22.20 -24.17
N GLY A 489 -28.93 -21.52 -23.23
CA GLY A 489 -29.93 -22.14 -22.38
C GLY A 489 -30.91 -22.85 -23.31
N GLY A 490 -30.88 -24.18 -23.29
CA GLY A 490 -31.96 -24.96 -23.86
C GLY A 490 -33.26 -24.51 -23.16
N PRO A 491 -34.37 -24.37 -23.89
CA PRO A 491 -35.61 -23.93 -23.27
C PRO A 491 -36.00 -24.91 -22.18
N VAL A 492 -36.00 -24.44 -20.93
CA VAL A 492 -36.64 -25.15 -19.82
C VAL A 492 -38.14 -25.02 -20.07
N CYS A 493 -38.71 -26.01 -20.75
CA CYS A 493 -40.15 -26.19 -20.81
C CYS A 493 -40.66 -26.49 -19.40
N TYR A 494 -41.29 -25.50 -18.77
CA TYR A 494 -42.23 -25.76 -17.69
C TYR A 494 -43.46 -26.44 -18.31
N THR A 495 -43.51 -27.77 -18.22
CA THR A 495 -44.78 -28.48 -18.38
C THR A 495 -45.58 -28.28 -17.09
N GLU A 496 -46.54 -27.36 -17.12
CA GLU A 496 -47.71 -27.48 -16.25
C GLU A 496 -48.39 -28.81 -16.57
N LYS A 497 -48.52 -29.68 -15.57
CA LYS A 497 -49.41 -30.83 -15.63
C LYS A 497 -50.65 -30.54 -14.77
N PRO A 498 -51.82 -31.01 -15.23
CA PRO A 498 -53.15 -30.52 -14.87
C PRO A 498 -53.59 -30.79 -13.45
#